data_AF-A0A3A4T7Z6-F1
#
_entry.id   AF-A0A3A4T7Z6-F1
#
_cell.length_a   1.000
_cell.length_b   1.000
_cell.length_c   1.000
_cell.angle_alpha   90.00
_cell.angle_beta   90.00
_cell.angle_gamma   90.00
#
_symmetry.space_group_name_H-M   'P 1'
#
loop_
_entity.id
_entity.type
_entity.pdbx_description
1 polymer ?
#
loop_
_entity_poly.entity_id
_entity_poly.type
_entity_poly.pdbx_seq_one_letter_code
_entity_poly.pdbx_strand_id
1 'polypeptide(L)' 'MIRIEYHVPRIPAYNVDAFREFILNSSFLQRYKIEAGLRMRIKSDDVAVFKLGMAWIKMFLFGVKTPEIKPK' A
#
# COMPACT_ATOMS: atom_id res chain seq x y z
N MET A 1 -11.58 40.32 17.60
CA MET A 1 -11.19 39.87 16.25
C MET A 1 -11.02 38.36 16.31
N ILE A 2 -11.85 37.62 15.58
CA ILE A 2 -12.12 36.19 15.79
C ILE A 2 -10.97 35.37 15.20
N ARG A 3 -10.25 34.61 16.03
CA ARG A 3 -9.22 33.68 15.58
C ARG A 3 -9.91 32.36 15.21
N ILE A 4 -10.33 32.27 13.95
CA ILE A 4 -10.85 31.03 13.35
C ILE A 4 -9.70 30.03 13.24
N GLU A 5 -9.61 29.16 14.24
CA GLU A 5 -8.79 27.95 14.19
C GLU A 5 -9.44 27.00 13.18
N TYR A 6 -8.97 27.07 11.93
CA TYR A 6 -9.30 26.08 10.93
C TYR A 6 -8.62 24.76 11.31
N HIS A 7 -9.31 23.94 12.13
CA HIS A 7 -9.02 22.51 12.19
C HIS A 7 -9.51 21.87 10.89
N VAL A 8 -8.78 22.13 9.79
CA VAL A 8 -8.87 21.29 8.61
C VAL A 8 -8.23 19.96 9.03
N PRO A 9 -8.96 18.83 9.12
CA PRO A 9 -8.29 17.55 9.09
C PRO A 9 -7.61 17.50 7.72
N ARG A 10 -6.30 17.77 7.71
CA ARG A 10 -5.46 17.50 6.55
C ARG A 10 -5.57 16.01 6.33
N ILE A 11 -6.48 15.57 5.47
CA ILE A 11 -6.38 14.27 4.83
C ILE A 11 -5.03 14.34 4.11
N PRO A 12 -4.00 13.58 4.52
CA PRO A 12 -2.73 13.65 3.84
C PRO A 12 -2.97 13.10 2.43
N ALA A 13 -2.66 13.89 1.41
CA ALA A 13 -2.83 13.56 -0.01
C ALA A 13 -1.93 12.40 -0.51
N TYR A 14 -1.40 11.58 0.40
CA TYR A 14 -0.32 10.61 0.20
C TYR A 14 -0.42 9.46 1.21
N ASN A 15 -1.63 8.95 1.44
CA ASN A 15 -1.93 7.97 2.50
C ASN A 15 -1.37 6.55 2.21
N VAL A 16 -0.03 6.44 2.10
CA VAL A 16 0.73 5.19 1.95
C VAL A 16 0.48 4.29 3.15
N ASP A 17 0.25 4.85 4.33
CA ASP A 17 -0.10 4.12 5.55
C ASP A 17 -1.43 3.36 5.41
N ALA A 18 -2.49 3.98 4.87
CA ALA A 18 -3.73 3.24 4.63
C ALA A 18 -3.57 2.14 3.57
N PHE A 19 -2.70 2.33 2.58
CA PHE A 19 -2.42 1.26 1.61
C PHE A 19 -1.62 0.12 2.25
N ARG A 20 -0.65 0.44 3.12
CA ARG A 20 0.07 -0.53 3.95
C ARG A 20 -0.91 -1.32 4.83
N GLU A 21 -1.83 -0.64 5.51
CA GLU A 21 -2.86 -1.30 6.30
C GLU A 21 -3.78 -2.17 5.45
N PHE A 22 -4.20 -1.72 4.26
CA PHE A 22 -4.97 -2.54 3.34
C PHE A 22 -4.22 -3.83 2.94
N ILE A 23 -2.94 -3.74 2.59
CA ILE A 23 -2.14 -4.92 2.25
C ILE A 23 -2.03 -5.89 3.44
N LEU A 24 -1.79 -5.36 4.65
CA LEU A 24 -1.50 -6.17 5.83
C LEU A 24 -2.74 -6.72 6.52
N ASN A 25 -3.81 -5.94 6.62
CA ASN A 25 -5.04 -6.27 7.35
C ASN A 25 -6.17 -6.82 6.47
N SER A 26 -6.06 -6.76 5.14
CA SER A 26 -7.09 -7.32 4.24
C SER A 26 -6.79 -8.76 3.80
N SER A 27 -7.70 -9.34 3.02
CA SER A 27 -7.54 -10.65 2.35
C SER A 27 -6.46 -10.66 1.26
N PHE A 28 -5.72 -9.56 1.08
CA PHE A 28 -4.65 -9.43 0.09
C PHE A 28 -3.58 -10.52 0.24
N LEU A 29 -3.08 -10.72 1.46
CA LEU A 29 -2.09 -11.76 1.77
C LEU A 29 -2.62 -13.20 1.64
N GLN A 30 -3.94 -13.37 1.59
CA GLN A 30 -4.57 -14.67 1.37
C GLN A 30 -4.63 -15.01 -0.12
N ARG A 31 -4.93 -14.01 -0.96
CA ARG A 31 -5.05 -14.13 -2.42
C ARG A 31 -3.71 -14.09 -3.15
N TYR A 32 -2.73 -13.38 -2.58
CA TYR A 32 -1.42 -13.18 -3.19
C TYR A 32 -0.29 -13.64 -2.27
N LYS A 33 0.62 -14.45 -2.82
CA LYS A 33 1.84 -14.86 -2.14
C LYS A 33 2.93 -13.81 -2.35
N ILE A 34 3.23 -13.07 -1.27
CA ILE A 34 4.33 -12.10 -1.22
C ILE A 34 5.56 -12.76 -0.58
N GLU A 35 6.75 -12.46 -1.07
CA GLU A 35 8.01 -12.90 -0.46
C GLU A 35 8.15 -12.39 0.99
N ALA A 36 8.79 -13.18 1.86
CA ALA A 36 8.94 -12.84 3.27
C ALA A 36 9.81 -11.58 3.49
N GLY A 37 10.87 -11.39 2.69
CA GLY A 37 11.72 -10.21 2.75
C GLY A 37 10.96 -8.93 2.39
N LEU A 38 10.12 -9.00 1.35
CA LEU A 38 9.27 -7.88 0.96
C LEU A 38 8.21 -7.56 2.03
N ARG A 39 7.63 -8.59 2.67
CA ARG A 39 6.68 -8.40 3.79
C ARG A 39 7.26 -7.68 5.00
N MET A 40 8.55 -7.88 5.28
CA MET A 40 9.22 -7.17 6.37
C MET A 40 9.52 -5.72 5.98
N ARG A 41 9.92 -5.50 4.72
CA ARG A 41 10.19 -4.15 4.19
C ARG A 41 8.95 -3.26 4.15
N ILE A 42 7.81 -3.78 3.71
CA ILE A 42 6.57 -2.97 3.64
C ILE A 42 6.07 -2.49 5.00
N LYS A 43 6.58 -2.99 6.14
CA LYS A 43 6.21 -2.51 7.48
C LYS A 43 6.92 -1.22 7.87
N SER A 44 8.10 -0.96 7.31
CA SER A 44 8.97 0.17 7.73
C SER A 44 9.43 1.05 6.57
N ASP A 45 9.20 0.62 5.33
CA ASP A 45 9.65 1.30 4.12
C ASP A 45 8.43 1.71 3.26
N ASP A 46 8.18 3.02 3.18
CA ASP A 46 7.06 3.58 2.43
C ASP A 46 7.26 3.46 0.91
N VAL A 47 8.52 3.46 0.44
CA VAL A 47 8.87 3.26 -0.96
C VAL A 47 8.58 1.82 -1.38
N ALA A 48 8.83 0.85 -0.49
CA ALA A 48 8.49 -0.55 -0.72
C ALA A 48 6.98 -0.75 -0.83
N VAL A 49 6.19 -0.08 0.02
CA VAL A 49 4.73 -0.10 -0.05
C VAL A 49 4.23 0.46 -1.38
N PHE A 50 4.80 1.58 -1.82
CA PHE A 50 4.44 2.21 -3.10
C PHE A 50 4.79 1.34 -4.31
N LYS A 51 5.99 0.74 -4.33
CA LYS A 51 6.43 -0.19 -5.39
C LYS A 51 5.51 -1.41 -5.46
N LEU A 52 5.15 -1.98 -4.32
CA LEU A 52 4.21 -3.09 -4.24
C LEU A 52 2.83 -2.70 -4.78
N GLY A 53 2.35 -1.50 -4.45
CA GLY A 53 1.08 -0.99 -4.98
C GLY A 53 1.10 -0.82 -6.49
N MET A 54 2.18 -0.28 -7.05
CA MET A 54 2.37 -0.18 -8.49
C MET A 54 2.46 -1.55 -9.17
N ALA A 55 3.16 -2.51 -8.56
CA ALA A 55 3.24 -3.88 -9.06
C ALA A 55 1.87 -4.57 -9.03
N TRP A 56 1.07 -4.31 -7.99
CA TRP A 56 -0.29 -4.83 -7.88
C TRP A 56 -1.22 -4.24 -8.93
N ILE A 57 -1.19 -2.92 -9.14
CA ILE A 57 -1.98 -2.26 -10.20
C ILE A 57 -1.60 -2.80 -11.57
N LYS A 58 -0.30 -2.97 -11.85
CA LYS A 58 0.19 -3.56 -13.11
C LYS A 58 -0.34 -4.98 -13.33
N MET A 59 -0.30 -5.81 -12.29
CA MET A 59 -0.82 -7.17 -12.36
C MET A 59 -2.34 -7.19 -12.50
N PHE A 60 -3.06 -6.38 -11.72
CA PHE A 60 -4.52 -6.41 -11.63
C PHE A 60 -5.19 -5.81 -12.88
N LEU A 61 -4.68 -4.67 -13.37
CA LEU A 61 -5.26 -3.99 -14.53
C LEU A 61 -4.75 -4.55 -15.86
N PHE A 62 -3.46 -4.93 -15.94
CA PHE A 62 -2.83 -5.30 -17.21
C PHE A 62 -2.46 -6.79 -17.29
N GLY A 63 -2.72 -7.58 -16.24
CA GLY A 63 -2.38 -9.02 -16.22
C GLY A 63 -0.87 -9.29 -16.24
N VAL A 64 -0.04 -8.27 -15.98
CA VAL A 64 1.42 -8.39 -16.07
C VAL A 64 1.94 -9.21 -14.89
N LYS A 65 2.68 -10.28 -15.19
CA LYS A 65 3.36 -11.08 -14.17
C LYS A 65 4.47 -10.24 -13.54
N THR A 66 4.34 -9.95 -12.25
CA THR A 66 5.40 -9.30 -11.48
C THR A 66 6.07 -10.32 -10.56
N PRO A 67 7.39 -10.24 -10.35
CA PRO A 67 8.10 -11.16 -9.45
C PRO A 67 7.69 -10.98 -7.98
N GLU A 68 7.22 -9.78 -7.64
CA GLU A 68 6.86 -9.34 -6.29
C GLU A 68 5.52 -9.91 -5.80
N ILE A 69 4.59 -10.23 -6.71
CA ILE A 69 3.24 -10.68 -6.40
C ILE A 69 2.92 -11.91 -7.24
N LYS A 70 2.70 -13.05 -6.57
CA LYS A 70 2.26 -14.28 -7.23
C LYS A 70 0.81 -14.58 -6.83
N PRO A 71 -0.13 -14.74 -7.77
CA PRO A 71 -1.46 -15.23 -7.45
C PRO A 71 -1.31 -16.64 -6.84
N LYS A 72 -2.09 -16.90 -5.79
CA LYS A 72 -2.11 -18.18 -5.11
C LYS A 72 -3.05 -19.17 -5.80
#